data_AF-A0A8P4KNY2-F1
#
_entry.id   AF-A0A8P4KNY2-F1
#
_cell.length_a   1.000
_cell.length_b   1.000
_cell.length_c   1.000
_cell.angle_alpha   90.00
_cell.angle_beta   90.00
_cell.angle_gamma   90.00
#
_symmetry.space_group_name_H-M   'P 1'
#
loop_
_entity.id
_entity.type
_entity.pdbx_description
1 polymer ?
#
loop_
_entity_poly.entity_id
_entity_poly.type
_entity_poly.pdbx_seq_one_letter_code
_entity_poly.pdbx_strand_id
1 'polypeptide(L)'
;VCLSLSVPLSLCLSVSLCDDNYGRKLIVFSSCCLPPSHELNHRRLLEYLKFTLDQYVEMDYILVYFHHGLRSSNKPSLKWLREAYGEFDRKYKKNLKTLYVVHPTNFIRIVWNIFKPLISHKFGKKLTYVNYLAELREHLNYEQLIIPPDVLRHDEKLRAAQKGGPPPSARTPPPRPPLPTQQFGVSLQYIREKNREALIPPVLSQTVNYLKEKGLRTEGIFRRSARVQLIKDVQKLYNLGKPVNFDEYGDVHVPAVILKTFLRELPEPLLTFRVYSQVQELLAVESSLRVSRCKQIVESLPEHNFIVTKFLLCFLHMVSQESIMNKMSPSNLACVFGVNLVWPRHGSISLSALTPINIFTEILIEHFHTVFGSRCPPTQVTP
;
A
#
# COMPACT_ATOMS: atom_id res chain seq x y z
N VAL A 1 -7.82 -43.00 -3.87
CA VAL A 1 -8.01 -42.68 -2.44
C VAL A 1 -8.91 -41.45 -2.34
N CYS A 2 -10.23 -41.67 -2.45
CA CYS A 2 -11.25 -40.66 -2.24
C CYS A 2 -11.53 -40.56 -0.74
N LEU A 3 -11.20 -39.44 -0.11
CA LEU A 3 -11.72 -39.03 1.19
C LEU A 3 -11.96 -37.52 1.16
N SER A 4 -13.25 -37.20 1.11
CA SER A 4 -13.95 -35.94 1.36
C SER A 4 -13.11 -34.76 1.88
N LEU A 5 -12.83 -33.82 0.99
CA LEU A 5 -12.88 -32.41 1.34
C LEU A 5 -14.30 -31.91 1.01
N SER A 6 -14.86 -31.07 1.87
CA SER A 6 -16.13 -30.35 1.66
C SER A 6 -16.16 -29.55 0.35
N VAL A 7 -14.98 -29.28 -0.24
CA VAL A 7 -14.79 -28.63 -1.54
C VAL A 7 -13.69 -29.37 -2.31
N PRO A 8 -13.92 -29.81 -3.56
CA PRO A 8 -12.87 -30.47 -4.34
C PRO A 8 -11.76 -29.48 -4.71
N LEU A 9 -10.50 -29.80 -4.36
CA LEU A 9 -9.31 -28.98 -4.68
C LEU A 9 -9.13 -28.73 -6.18
N SER A 10 -9.77 -29.53 -7.03
CA SER A 10 -9.86 -29.30 -8.48
C SER A 10 -10.58 -28.01 -8.87
N LEU A 11 -11.36 -27.41 -7.97
CA LEU A 11 -11.94 -26.09 -8.18
C LEU A 11 -10.93 -24.95 -7.95
N CYS A 12 -9.88 -25.20 -7.15
CA CYS A 12 -8.85 -24.20 -6.85
C CYS A 12 -7.78 -24.11 -7.93
N LEU A 13 -7.47 -25.22 -8.60
CA LEU A 13 -6.47 -25.29 -9.66
C LEU A 13 -7.09 -25.95 -10.88
N SER A 14 -7.22 -25.17 -11.95
CA SER A 14 -7.68 -25.64 -13.24
C SER A 14 -6.57 -25.45 -14.27
N VAL A 15 -6.39 -26.45 -15.12
CA VAL A 15 -5.54 -26.30 -16.31
C VAL A 15 -6.46 -25.92 -17.45
N SER A 16 -6.28 -24.73 -17.99
CA SER A 16 -6.95 -24.35 -19.22
C SER A 16 -6.25 -25.09 -20.35
N LEU A 17 -7.01 -25.84 -21.16
CA LEU A 17 -6.46 -26.49 -22.37
C LEU A 17 -5.99 -25.47 -23.42
N CYS A 18 -6.36 -24.21 -23.21
CA CYS A 18 -5.95 -23.05 -23.97
C CYS A 18 -4.44 -22.84 -23.93
N ASP A 19 -3.90 -22.56 -25.10
CA ASP A 19 -2.55 -22.07 -25.27
C ASP A 19 -2.57 -20.55 -25.42
N ASP A 20 -1.54 -19.88 -24.91
CA ASP A 20 -1.39 -18.44 -25.17
C ASP A 20 -1.07 -18.18 -26.65
N ASN A 21 -0.85 -16.91 -27.02
CA ASN A 21 -0.52 -16.53 -28.41
C ASN A 21 0.75 -17.22 -28.97
N TYR A 22 1.50 -17.95 -28.14
CA TYR A 22 2.72 -18.68 -28.46
C TYR A 22 2.61 -20.19 -28.26
N GLY A 23 1.41 -20.76 -28.04
CA GLY A 23 1.26 -22.20 -27.88
C GLY A 23 1.55 -22.72 -26.45
N ARG A 24 1.69 -21.85 -25.45
CA ARG A 24 2.10 -22.23 -24.08
C ARG A 24 0.89 -22.54 -23.21
N LYS A 25 0.96 -23.61 -22.42
CA LYS A 25 -0.12 -24.03 -21.53
C LYS A 25 -0.39 -23.00 -20.42
N LEU A 26 -1.67 -22.70 -20.19
CA LEU A 26 -2.13 -21.84 -19.11
C LEU A 26 -2.59 -22.66 -17.90
N ILE A 27 -1.93 -22.46 -16.76
CA ILE A 27 -2.31 -23.04 -15.49
C ILE A 27 -2.95 -21.95 -14.64
N VAL A 28 -4.14 -22.19 -14.12
CA VAL A 28 -4.94 -21.20 -13.40
C VAL A 28 -5.13 -21.65 -11.95
N PHE A 29 -4.80 -20.77 -11.01
CA PHE A 29 -5.06 -20.95 -9.59
C PHE A 29 -6.00 -19.86 -9.07
N SER A 30 -7.09 -20.25 -8.42
CA SER A 30 -8.18 -19.36 -8.00
C SER A 30 -8.39 -19.38 -6.49
N SER A 31 -8.13 -18.24 -5.83
CA SER A 31 -8.24 -18.13 -4.37
C SER A 31 -9.69 -18.19 -3.86
N CYS A 32 -10.66 -17.76 -4.66
CA CYS A 32 -12.08 -17.79 -4.30
C CYS A 32 -12.64 -19.19 -4.07
N CYS A 33 -11.95 -20.22 -4.57
CA CYS A 33 -12.33 -21.61 -4.37
C CYS A 33 -11.66 -22.25 -3.15
N LEU A 34 -10.75 -21.54 -2.46
CA LEU A 34 -10.06 -22.07 -1.28
C LEU A 34 -11.02 -22.19 -0.09
N PRO A 35 -11.13 -23.38 0.52
CA PRO A 35 -11.91 -23.56 1.73
C PRO A 35 -11.28 -22.80 2.91
N PRO A 36 -12.03 -22.59 4.01
CA PRO A 36 -11.48 -22.04 5.24
C PRO A 36 -10.23 -22.79 5.71
N SER A 37 -9.28 -22.08 6.32
CA SER A 37 -7.98 -22.63 6.73
C SER A 37 -8.09 -23.80 7.73
N HIS A 38 -9.17 -23.86 8.50
CA HIS A 38 -9.40 -24.97 9.44
C HIS A 38 -9.87 -26.26 8.75
N GLU A 39 -10.42 -26.16 7.54
CA GLU A 39 -10.80 -27.30 6.69
C GLU A 39 -9.71 -27.63 5.65
N LEU A 40 -8.78 -26.71 5.42
CA LEU A 40 -7.74 -26.84 4.41
C LEU A 40 -6.54 -27.65 4.91
N ASN A 41 -6.39 -28.86 4.39
CA ASN A 41 -5.15 -29.61 4.56
C ASN A 41 -4.05 -29.04 3.67
N HIS A 42 -3.22 -28.19 4.26
CA HIS A 42 -2.10 -27.50 3.64
C HIS A 42 -1.06 -28.40 2.95
N ARG A 43 -0.83 -29.62 3.48
CA ARG A 43 0.10 -30.60 2.87
C ARG A 43 -0.51 -31.20 1.61
N ARG A 44 -1.77 -31.64 1.68
CA ARG A 44 -2.50 -32.19 0.51
C ARG A 44 -2.66 -31.15 -0.59
N LEU A 45 -2.93 -29.89 -0.25
CA LEU A 45 -2.96 -28.81 -1.23
C LEU A 45 -1.62 -28.72 -1.97
N LEU A 46 -0.50 -28.73 -1.25
CA LEU A 46 0.82 -28.65 -1.86
C LEU A 46 1.15 -29.87 -2.73
N GLU A 47 0.82 -31.08 -2.26
CA GLU A 47 0.96 -32.33 -3.03
C GLU A 47 0.11 -32.28 -4.32
N TYR A 48 -1.12 -31.75 -4.24
CA TYR A 48 -1.98 -31.59 -5.40
C TYR A 48 -1.43 -30.56 -6.40
N LEU A 49 -0.96 -29.40 -5.92
CA LEU A 49 -0.31 -28.40 -6.77
C LEU A 49 0.91 -28.98 -7.50
N LYS A 50 1.78 -29.72 -6.79
CA LYS A 50 2.94 -30.39 -7.39
C LYS A 50 2.50 -31.43 -8.42
N PHE A 51 1.56 -32.31 -8.07
CA PHE A 51 1.02 -33.34 -8.96
C PHE A 51 0.50 -32.76 -10.29
N THR A 52 -0.26 -31.66 -10.24
CA THR A 52 -0.77 -31.01 -11.45
C THR A 52 0.35 -30.32 -12.22
N LEU A 53 1.22 -29.56 -11.56
CA LEU A 53 2.32 -28.87 -12.22
C LEU A 53 3.31 -29.85 -12.87
N ASP A 54 3.55 -31.00 -12.26
CA ASP A 54 4.46 -32.04 -12.76
C ASP A 54 4.09 -32.54 -14.16
N GLN A 55 2.82 -32.40 -14.57
CA GLN A 55 2.38 -32.76 -15.92
C GLN A 55 2.80 -31.75 -17.01
N TYR A 56 3.21 -30.53 -16.63
CA TYR A 56 3.41 -29.41 -17.57
C TYR A 56 4.74 -28.69 -17.42
N VAL A 57 5.40 -28.79 -16.26
CA VAL A 57 6.61 -27.99 -15.93
C VAL A 57 7.81 -28.26 -16.82
N GLU A 58 7.82 -29.37 -17.57
CA GLU A 58 8.86 -29.68 -18.55
C GLU A 58 8.74 -28.85 -19.84
N MET A 59 7.54 -28.30 -20.10
CA MET A 59 7.25 -27.41 -21.22
C MET A 59 7.18 -25.96 -20.76
N ASP A 60 7.24 -25.03 -21.72
CA ASP A 60 7.02 -23.61 -21.45
C ASP A 60 5.55 -23.35 -21.08
N TYR A 61 5.32 -22.72 -19.93
CA TYR A 61 3.97 -22.52 -19.41
C TYR A 61 3.80 -21.15 -18.72
N ILE A 62 2.54 -20.76 -18.55
CA ILE A 62 2.11 -19.54 -17.87
C ILE A 62 1.27 -19.93 -16.66
N LEU A 63 1.46 -19.21 -15.54
CA LEU A 63 0.65 -19.37 -14.35
C LEU A 63 -0.19 -18.11 -14.13
N VAL A 64 -1.50 -18.25 -14.02
CA VAL A 64 -2.44 -17.18 -13.72
C VAL A 64 -3.02 -17.41 -12.33
N TYR A 65 -2.76 -16.50 -11.41
CA TYR A 65 -3.25 -16.52 -10.05
C TYR A 65 -4.34 -15.47 -9.85
N PHE A 66 -5.59 -15.90 -9.73
CA PHE A 66 -6.69 -15.04 -9.30
C PHE A 66 -6.67 -14.89 -7.79
N HIS A 67 -6.28 -13.70 -7.34
CA HIS A 67 -6.11 -13.42 -5.92
C HIS A 67 -7.44 -13.13 -5.20
N HIS A 68 -8.47 -12.68 -5.93
CA HIS A 68 -9.77 -12.39 -5.35
C HIS A 68 -10.35 -13.61 -4.61
N GLY A 69 -10.91 -13.38 -3.42
CA GLY A 69 -11.46 -14.43 -2.55
C GLY A 69 -10.55 -14.85 -1.39
N LEU A 70 -9.29 -14.40 -1.37
CA LEU A 70 -8.43 -14.59 -0.21
C LEU A 70 -8.85 -13.66 0.96
N ARG A 71 -9.20 -14.26 2.11
CA ARG A 71 -9.68 -13.62 3.34
C ARG A 71 -8.83 -14.07 4.54
N SER A 72 -8.98 -13.41 5.68
CA SER A 72 -8.30 -13.83 6.93
C SER A 72 -8.61 -15.26 7.34
N SER A 73 -9.77 -15.80 6.96
CA SER A 73 -10.25 -17.13 7.31
C SER A 73 -9.77 -18.26 6.39
N ASN A 74 -9.22 -17.97 5.20
CA ASN A 74 -8.72 -18.99 4.26
C ASN A 74 -7.27 -18.72 3.80
N LYS A 75 -6.67 -17.57 4.18
CA LYS A 75 -5.30 -17.25 3.80
C LYS A 75 -4.30 -18.21 4.46
N PRO A 76 -3.33 -18.76 3.71
CA PRO A 76 -2.26 -19.53 4.31
C PRO A 76 -1.36 -18.68 5.22
N SER A 77 -0.74 -19.32 6.22
CA SER A 77 0.23 -18.64 7.08
C SER A 77 1.51 -18.28 6.30
N LEU A 78 2.23 -17.24 6.73
CA LEU A 78 3.52 -16.88 6.13
C LEU A 78 4.55 -18.01 6.26
N LYS A 79 4.51 -18.75 7.36
CA LYS A 79 5.34 -19.94 7.58
C LYS A 79 5.09 -20.98 6.48
N TRP A 80 3.82 -21.32 6.24
CA TRP A 80 3.46 -22.27 5.19
C TRP A 80 3.84 -21.77 3.79
N LEU A 81 3.62 -20.48 3.47
CA LEU A 81 4.01 -19.92 2.17
C LEU A 81 5.52 -20.05 1.92
N ARG A 82 6.34 -19.87 2.96
CA ARG A 82 7.79 -20.05 2.89
C ARG A 82 8.16 -21.51 2.63
N GLU A 83 7.55 -22.44 3.36
CA GLU A 83 7.77 -23.89 3.22
C GLU A 83 7.35 -24.35 1.81
N ALA A 84 6.16 -23.95 1.35
CA ALA A 84 5.66 -24.26 0.02
C ALA A 84 6.58 -23.72 -1.10
N TYR A 85 7.12 -22.50 -0.95
CA TYR A 85 8.07 -21.96 -1.93
C TYR A 85 9.38 -22.77 -2.02
N GLY A 86 9.82 -23.34 -0.90
CA GLY A 86 11.00 -24.21 -0.84
C GLY A 86 10.79 -25.53 -1.58
N GLU A 87 9.57 -26.06 -1.56
CA GLU A 87 9.18 -27.31 -2.25
C GLU A 87 9.12 -27.18 -3.77
N PHE A 88 8.90 -25.96 -4.30
CA PHE A 88 8.98 -25.70 -5.74
C PHE A 88 10.41 -25.40 -6.15
N ASP A 89 11.18 -26.45 -6.43
CA ASP A 89 12.58 -26.38 -6.85
C ASP A 89 12.78 -25.80 -8.28
N ARG A 90 13.97 -26.01 -8.85
CA ARG A 90 14.31 -25.52 -10.18
C ARG A 90 13.38 -26.04 -11.28
N LYS A 91 12.82 -27.26 -11.15
CA LYS A 91 11.96 -27.89 -12.16
C LYS A 91 10.75 -27.01 -12.48
N TYR A 92 10.09 -26.50 -11.45
CA TYR A 92 8.91 -25.63 -11.55
C TYR A 92 9.25 -24.20 -11.98
N LYS A 93 10.49 -23.74 -11.73
CA LYS A 93 10.87 -22.35 -11.96
C LYS A 93 11.49 -22.11 -13.33
N LYS A 94 12.05 -23.14 -13.98
CA LYS A 94 12.82 -23.01 -15.23
C LYS A 94 11.94 -22.54 -16.40
N ASN A 95 10.89 -23.29 -16.70
CA ASN A 95 10.08 -23.12 -17.91
C ASN A 95 8.83 -22.23 -17.72
N LEU A 96 8.53 -21.82 -16.48
CA LEU A 96 7.55 -20.77 -16.23
C LEU A 96 7.98 -19.49 -16.96
N LYS A 97 7.15 -18.94 -17.84
CA LYS A 97 7.46 -17.68 -18.55
C LYS A 97 6.96 -16.47 -17.79
N THR A 98 5.69 -16.51 -17.40
CA THR A 98 5.03 -15.44 -16.68
C THR A 98 4.12 -15.99 -15.60
N LEU A 99 4.15 -15.35 -14.43
CA LEU A 99 3.20 -15.50 -13.34
C LEU A 99 2.34 -14.24 -13.28
N TYR A 100 1.11 -14.32 -13.76
CA TYR A 100 0.13 -13.25 -13.62
C TYR A 100 -0.54 -13.33 -12.26
N VAL A 101 -0.52 -12.25 -11.48
CA VAL A 101 -1.30 -12.12 -10.24
C VAL A 101 -2.40 -11.10 -10.48
N VAL A 102 -3.62 -11.61 -10.58
CA VAL A 102 -4.81 -10.86 -10.98
C VAL A 102 -5.60 -10.40 -9.77
N HIS A 103 -6.04 -9.14 -9.78
CA HIS A 103 -6.64 -8.42 -8.65
C HIS A 103 -5.79 -8.47 -7.36
N PRO A 104 -4.49 -8.11 -7.43
CA PRO A 104 -3.62 -8.13 -6.26
C PRO A 104 -4.11 -7.17 -5.17
N THR A 105 -4.15 -7.65 -3.92
CA THR A 105 -4.34 -6.78 -2.75
C THR A 105 -3.02 -6.20 -2.25
N ASN A 106 -3.08 -5.19 -1.39
CA ASN A 106 -1.89 -4.70 -0.69
C ASN A 106 -1.20 -5.81 0.12
N PHE A 107 -1.97 -6.78 0.64
CA PHE A 107 -1.42 -7.92 1.36
C PHE A 107 -0.49 -8.75 0.47
N ILE A 108 -0.92 -9.18 -0.72
CA ILE A 108 -0.08 -10.02 -1.58
C ILE A 108 1.17 -9.27 -2.07
N ARG A 109 1.07 -7.95 -2.27
CA ARG A 109 2.21 -7.10 -2.63
C ARG A 109 3.24 -7.02 -1.48
N ILE A 110 2.78 -6.88 -0.23
CA ILE A 110 3.64 -6.89 0.95
C ILE A 110 4.29 -8.26 1.14
N VAL A 111 3.52 -9.34 1.03
CA VAL A 111 4.03 -10.72 1.10
C VAL A 111 5.15 -10.92 0.10
N TRP A 112 4.97 -10.48 -1.14
CA TRP A 112 6.01 -10.57 -2.16
C TRP A 112 7.29 -9.81 -1.80
N ASN A 113 7.17 -8.61 -1.23
CA ASN A 113 8.33 -7.84 -0.78
C ASN A 113 9.08 -8.54 0.38
N ILE A 114 8.38 -9.20 1.30
CA ILE A 114 8.99 -9.99 2.38
C ILE A 114 9.75 -11.21 1.80
N PHE A 115 9.20 -11.85 0.78
CA PHE A 115 9.82 -13.02 0.14
C PHE A 115 10.89 -12.66 -0.88
N LYS A 116 11.06 -11.38 -1.24
CA LYS A 116 12.03 -10.92 -2.24
C LYS A 116 13.47 -11.39 -2.00
N PRO A 117 14.02 -11.43 -0.76
CA PRO A 117 15.37 -11.96 -0.51
C PRO A 117 15.50 -13.47 -0.76
N LEU A 118 14.39 -14.21 -0.66
CA LEU A 118 14.32 -15.66 -0.85
C LEU A 118 14.03 -16.05 -2.31
N ILE A 119 13.64 -15.08 -3.14
CA ILE A 119 13.25 -15.29 -4.53
C ILE A 119 14.42 -14.88 -5.44
N SER A 120 14.80 -15.78 -6.35
CA SER A 120 15.86 -15.47 -7.31
C SER A 120 15.46 -14.28 -8.20
N HIS A 121 16.42 -13.42 -8.52
CA HIS A 121 16.22 -12.27 -9.41
C HIS A 121 15.59 -12.68 -10.77
N LYS A 122 15.98 -13.85 -11.30
CA LYS A 122 15.42 -14.41 -12.55
C LYS A 122 13.93 -14.76 -12.41
N PHE A 123 13.51 -15.31 -11.27
CA PHE A 123 12.10 -15.61 -11.03
C PHE A 123 11.29 -14.34 -10.76
N GLY A 124 11.87 -13.36 -10.06
CA GLY A 124 11.22 -12.07 -9.79
C GLY A 124 10.76 -11.34 -11.06
N LYS A 125 11.55 -11.41 -12.14
CA LYS A 125 11.20 -10.83 -13.46
C LYS A 125 10.02 -11.50 -14.16
N LYS A 126 9.60 -12.69 -13.72
CA LYS A 126 8.46 -13.43 -14.29
C LYS A 126 7.14 -13.01 -13.68
N LEU A 127 7.14 -12.25 -12.59
CA LEU A 127 5.92 -11.83 -11.91
C LEU A 127 5.32 -10.57 -12.55
N THR A 128 4.05 -10.66 -12.95
CA THR A 128 3.28 -9.54 -13.51
C THR A 128 1.99 -9.36 -12.73
N TYR A 129 1.75 -8.15 -12.21
CA TYR A 129 0.50 -7.80 -11.54
C TYR A 129 -0.52 -7.26 -12.52
N VAL A 130 -1.76 -7.74 -12.44
CA VAL A 130 -2.85 -7.36 -13.33
C VAL A 130 -4.03 -6.87 -12.50
N ASN A 131 -4.46 -5.62 -12.68
CA ASN A 131 -5.51 -5.05 -11.83
C ASN A 131 -6.91 -5.36 -12.36
N TYR A 132 -7.06 -5.43 -13.69
CA TYR A 132 -8.33 -5.72 -14.37
C TYR A 132 -8.18 -6.90 -15.34
N LEU A 133 -9.25 -7.68 -15.50
CA LEU A 133 -9.29 -8.80 -16.44
C LEU A 133 -9.07 -8.38 -17.89
N ALA A 134 -9.43 -7.14 -18.25
CA ALA A 134 -9.20 -6.60 -19.58
C ALA A 134 -7.72 -6.56 -19.99
N GLU A 135 -6.79 -6.36 -19.05
CA GLU A 135 -5.34 -6.32 -19.33
C GLU A 135 -4.78 -7.71 -19.70
N LEU A 136 -5.47 -8.79 -19.29
CA LEU A 136 -5.10 -10.15 -19.70
C LEU A 136 -5.38 -10.37 -21.20
N ARG A 137 -6.31 -9.63 -21.80
CA ARG A 137 -6.70 -9.77 -23.21
C ARG A 137 -5.58 -9.43 -24.18
N GLU A 138 -4.66 -8.55 -23.76
CA GLU A 138 -3.51 -8.15 -24.58
C GLU A 138 -2.42 -9.23 -24.64
N HIS A 139 -2.44 -10.16 -23.68
CA HIS A 139 -1.33 -11.10 -23.46
C HIS A 139 -1.74 -12.57 -23.58
N LEU A 140 -3.01 -12.87 -23.36
CA LEU A 140 -3.57 -14.22 -23.33
C LEU A 140 -4.82 -14.28 -24.20
N ASN A 141 -5.11 -15.46 -24.74
CA ASN A 141 -6.38 -15.72 -25.40
C ASN A 141 -7.51 -15.76 -24.36
N TYR A 142 -8.09 -14.59 -24.11
CA TYR A 142 -9.06 -14.35 -23.04
C TYR A 142 -10.32 -15.21 -23.15
N GLU A 143 -10.79 -15.46 -24.38
CA GLU A 143 -12.03 -16.21 -24.65
C GLU A 143 -11.95 -17.67 -24.20
N GLN A 144 -10.75 -18.21 -24.01
CA GLN A 144 -10.53 -19.60 -23.61
C GLN A 144 -10.01 -19.74 -22.17
N LEU A 145 -9.87 -18.63 -21.44
CA LEU A 145 -9.47 -18.64 -20.03
C LEU A 145 -10.68 -18.95 -19.14
N ILE A 146 -10.61 -20.02 -18.35
CA ILE A 146 -11.65 -20.33 -17.36
C ILE A 146 -11.50 -19.37 -16.18
N ILE A 147 -12.36 -18.35 -16.13
CA ILE A 147 -12.39 -17.36 -15.06
C ILE A 147 -13.58 -17.66 -14.14
N PRO A 148 -13.36 -17.84 -12.82
CA PRO A 148 -14.46 -18.08 -11.90
C PRO A 148 -15.49 -16.94 -11.91
N PRO A 149 -16.81 -17.22 -11.80
CA PRO A 149 -17.85 -16.20 -11.79
C PRO A 149 -17.65 -15.10 -10.74
N ASP A 150 -17.11 -15.45 -9.56
CA ASP A 150 -16.84 -14.47 -8.51
C ASP A 150 -15.71 -13.50 -8.87
N VAL A 151 -14.72 -13.95 -9.64
CA VAL A 151 -13.66 -13.10 -10.17
C VAL A 151 -14.23 -12.13 -11.21
N LEU A 152 -15.10 -12.62 -12.11
CA LEU A 152 -15.79 -11.77 -13.10
C LEU A 152 -16.66 -10.69 -12.42
N ARG A 153 -17.47 -11.07 -11.42
CA ARG A 153 -18.28 -10.11 -10.63
C ARG A 153 -17.40 -9.11 -9.89
N HIS A 154 -16.24 -9.53 -9.40
CA HIS A 154 -15.31 -8.64 -8.72
C HIS A 154 -14.68 -7.64 -9.69
N ASP A 155 -14.21 -8.10 -10.85
CA ASP A 155 -13.71 -7.24 -11.92
C ASP A 155 -14.79 -6.25 -12.36
N GLU A 156 -16.03 -6.70 -12.54
CA GLU A 156 -17.16 -5.83 -12.86
C GLU A 156 -17.41 -4.80 -11.75
N LYS A 157 -17.34 -5.16 -10.47
CA LYS A 157 -17.43 -4.19 -9.36
C LYS A 157 -16.28 -3.19 -9.38
N LEU A 158 -15.05 -3.63 -9.64
CA LEU A 158 -13.88 -2.75 -9.74
C LEU A 158 -14.01 -1.79 -10.94
N ARG A 159 -14.54 -2.28 -12.07
CA ARG A 159 -14.77 -1.51 -13.29
C ARG A 159 -16.01 -0.62 -13.21
N ALA A 160 -17.06 -1.04 -12.50
CA ALA A 160 -18.22 -0.21 -12.19
C ALA A 160 -17.84 0.90 -11.22
N ALA A 161 -16.94 0.63 -10.26
CA ALA A 161 -16.31 1.68 -9.46
C ALA A 161 -15.41 2.62 -10.30
N GLN A 162 -14.99 2.22 -11.51
CA GLN A 162 -14.33 3.09 -12.49
C GLN A 162 -15.28 3.80 -13.48
N LYS A 163 -16.40 3.17 -13.89
CA LYS A 163 -17.32 3.66 -14.94
C LYS A 163 -18.60 4.32 -14.42
N GLY A 164 -19.01 4.06 -13.18
CA GLY A 164 -20.21 4.61 -12.56
C GLY A 164 -19.88 5.80 -11.67
N GLY A 165 -19.86 6.99 -12.26
CA GLY A 165 -19.63 8.26 -11.58
C GLY A 165 -18.23 8.84 -11.85
N PRO A 166 -18.05 10.17 -11.71
CA PRO A 166 -16.70 10.73 -11.62
C PRO A 166 -15.94 9.92 -10.57
N PRO A 167 -14.62 9.73 -10.73
CA PRO A 167 -13.85 8.85 -9.87
C PRO A 167 -14.24 9.14 -8.41
N PRO A 168 -14.24 8.16 -7.49
CA PRO A 168 -13.92 8.52 -6.12
C PRO A 168 -12.46 8.97 -6.15
N SER A 169 -12.24 10.19 -6.65
CA SER A 169 -11.60 11.20 -5.84
C SER A 169 -11.94 10.85 -4.40
N ALA A 170 -10.97 10.29 -3.69
CA ALA A 170 -10.89 10.44 -2.25
C ALA A 170 -10.68 11.93 -1.95
N ARG A 171 -11.64 12.75 -2.37
CA ARG A 171 -11.87 14.16 -2.17
C ARG A 171 -13.32 14.30 -2.64
N THR A 172 -14.29 13.91 -1.82
CA THR A 172 -15.54 14.66 -1.88
C THR A 172 -15.07 16.08 -1.56
N PRO A 173 -15.04 17.02 -2.53
CA PRO A 173 -14.70 18.38 -2.18
C PRO A 173 -15.65 18.77 -1.04
N PRO A 174 -15.17 19.45 0.01
CA PRO A 174 -16.04 19.88 1.09
C PRO A 174 -17.26 20.59 0.47
N PRO A 175 -18.45 20.51 1.11
CA PRO A 175 -19.62 21.23 0.63
C PRO A 175 -19.20 22.64 0.25
N ARG A 176 -19.52 23.09 -0.96
CA ARG A 176 -19.15 24.44 -1.43
C ARG A 176 -20.29 25.39 -1.06
N PRO A 177 -20.02 26.49 -0.33
CA PRO A 177 -18.70 26.90 0.21
C PRO A 177 -18.28 26.08 1.45
N PRO A 178 -16.97 25.80 1.63
CA PRO A 178 -16.47 25.04 2.79
C PRO A 178 -16.88 25.71 4.10
N LEU A 179 -17.14 24.89 5.12
CA LEU A 179 -17.48 25.40 6.46
C LEU A 179 -16.38 26.33 6.98
N PRO A 180 -16.69 27.41 7.71
CA PRO A 180 -15.67 28.31 8.26
C PRO A 180 -14.62 27.62 9.13
N THR A 181 -14.95 26.47 9.72
CA THR A 181 -14.11 25.64 10.57
C THR A 181 -13.61 24.37 9.89
N GLN A 182 -13.82 24.21 8.57
CA GLN A 182 -13.42 23.03 7.80
C GLN A 182 -11.91 22.78 7.94
N GLN A 183 -11.52 21.54 8.26
CA GLN A 183 -10.12 21.14 8.44
C GLN A 183 -9.65 20.11 7.40
N PHE A 184 -10.55 19.25 6.91
CA PHE A 184 -10.24 18.22 5.90
C PHE A 184 -10.65 18.66 4.50
N GLY A 185 -9.90 18.26 3.47
CA GLY A 185 -10.23 18.57 2.07
C GLY A 185 -9.99 20.02 1.64
N VAL A 186 -9.32 20.83 2.47
CA VAL A 186 -9.03 22.26 2.22
C VAL A 186 -7.51 22.51 2.19
N SER A 187 -7.08 23.62 1.60
CA SER A 187 -5.65 23.94 1.49
C SER A 187 -5.04 24.29 2.86
N LEU A 188 -3.73 24.07 3.02
CA LEU A 188 -3.00 24.50 4.21
C LEU A 188 -3.14 26.01 4.46
N GLN A 189 -3.16 26.80 3.38
CA GLN A 189 -3.39 28.24 3.46
C GLN A 189 -4.77 28.58 4.06
N TYR A 190 -5.85 27.92 3.58
CA TYR A 190 -7.19 28.13 4.14
C TYR A 190 -7.24 27.80 5.63
N ILE A 191 -6.64 26.67 6.02
CA ILE A 191 -6.59 26.25 7.44
C ILE A 191 -5.84 27.30 8.26
N ARG A 192 -4.70 27.78 7.78
CA ARG A 192 -3.91 28.81 8.47
C ARG A 192 -4.72 30.10 8.69
N GLU A 193 -5.35 30.63 7.63
CA GLU A 193 -6.17 31.85 7.69
C GLU A 193 -7.35 31.70 8.66
N LYS A 194 -8.00 30.53 8.69
CA LYS A 194 -9.15 30.26 9.57
C LYS A 194 -8.79 29.91 11.01
N ASN A 195 -7.52 29.61 11.29
CA ASN A 195 -7.04 29.21 12.62
C ASN A 195 -6.02 30.22 13.16
N ARG A 196 -6.31 31.52 13.04
CA ARG A 196 -5.52 32.62 13.63
C ARG A 196 -4.05 32.60 13.20
N GLU A 197 -3.77 32.32 11.94
CA GLU A 197 -2.40 32.23 11.40
C GLU A 197 -1.53 31.13 12.05
N ALA A 198 -2.15 30.11 12.65
CA ALA A 198 -1.41 28.97 13.20
C ALA A 198 -0.60 28.26 12.11
N LEU A 199 0.72 28.15 12.34
CA LEU A 199 1.65 27.53 11.38
C LEU A 199 1.42 26.02 11.24
N ILE A 200 1.10 25.35 12.34
CA ILE A 200 0.79 23.91 12.36
C ILE A 200 -0.73 23.73 12.40
N PRO A 201 -1.33 23.03 11.43
CA PRO A 201 -2.75 22.71 11.44
C PRO A 201 -3.19 22.03 12.76
N PRO A 202 -4.34 22.41 13.35
CA PRO A 202 -4.80 21.84 14.62
C PRO A 202 -4.90 20.32 14.62
N VAL A 203 -5.38 19.73 13.52
CA VAL A 203 -5.46 18.26 13.36
C VAL A 203 -4.08 17.61 13.50
N LEU A 204 -3.07 18.21 12.87
CA LEU A 204 -1.69 17.69 12.91
C LEU A 204 -1.08 17.87 14.31
N SER A 205 -1.22 19.05 14.92
CA SER A 205 -0.69 19.32 16.26
C SER A 205 -1.32 18.40 17.32
N GLN A 206 -2.65 18.27 17.35
CA GLN A 206 -3.35 17.47 18.35
C GLN A 206 -3.06 15.97 18.21
N THR A 207 -3.06 15.45 16.98
CA THR A 207 -2.74 14.03 16.76
C THR A 207 -1.28 13.72 17.11
N VAL A 208 -0.34 14.59 16.74
CA VAL A 208 1.08 14.43 17.07
C VAL A 208 1.31 14.49 18.58
N ASN A 209 0.75 15.49 19.28
CA ASN A 209 0.91 15.62 20.73
C ASN A 209 0.41 14.38 21.47
N TYR A 210 -0.80 13.92 21.14
CA TYR A 210 -1.36 12.71 21.75
C TYR A 210 -0.51 11.46 21.48
N LEU A 211 -0.07 11.27 20.24
CA LEU A 211 0.75 10.12 19.87
C LEU A 211 2.18 10.18 20.42
N LYS A 212 2.72 11.38 20.63
CA LYS A 212 4.01 11.58 21.29
C LYS A 212 3.93 11.17 22.76
N GLU A 213 2.85 11.51 23.45
CA GLU A 213 2.65 11.15 24.86
C GLU A 213 2.31 9.67 25.06
N LYS A 214 1.40 9.12 24.24
CA LYS A 214 0.79 7.79 24.49
C LYS A 214 1.05 6.74 23.41
N GLY A 215 1.57 7.14 22.25
CA GLY A 215 1.63 6.31 21.05
C GLY A 215 3.02 5.79 20.66
N LEU A 216 4.11 6.39 21.15
CA LEU A 216 5.48 6.12 20.68
C LEU A 216 5.90 4.65 20.78
N ARG A 217 5.44 3.92 21.80
CA ARG A 217 5.79 2.51 22.02
C ARG A 217 4.72 1.52 21.55
N THR A 218 3.63 2.01 20.95
CA THR A 218 2.53 1.16 20.50
C THR A 218 2.94 0.35 19.28
N GLU A 219 2.85 -0.98 19.38
CA GLU A 219 3.15 -1.88 18.27
C GLU A 219 2.28 -1.59 17.02
N GLY A 220 2.96 -1.40 15.89
CA GLY A 220 2.34 -1.18 14.60
C GLY A 220 1.63 0.17 14.48
N ILE A 221 2.04 1.17 15.26
CA ILE A 221 1.53 2.54 15.12
C ILE A 221 1.68 3.02 13.67
N PHE A 222 0.66 3.70 13.13
CA PHE A 222 0.50 4.01 11.70
C PHE A 222 0.33 2.83 10.73
N ARG A 223 0.70 1.61 11.08
CA ARG A 223 0.48 0.43 10.22
C ARG A 223 -0.92 -0.15 10.35
N ARG A 224 -1.46 -0.18 11.58
CA ARG A 224 -2.78 -0.76 11.85
C ARG A 224 -3.91 0.17 11.40
N SER A 225 -5.03 -0.44 11.01
CA SER A 225 -6.25 0.27 10.63
C SER A 225 -7.13 0.51 11.86
N ALA A 226 -7.86 1.63 11.85
CA ALA A 226 -8.91 1.95 12.81
C ALA A 226 -10.30 1.77 12.17
N ARG A 227 -11.35 1.79 12.98
CA ARG A 227 -12.74 1.64 12.53
C ARG A 227 -13.12 2.79 11.58
N VAL A 228 -13.53 2.47 10.36
CA VAL A 228 -13.79 3.47 9.31
C VAL A 228 -14.86 4.49 9.72
N GLN A 229 -15.94 4.04 10.38
CA GLN A 229 -17.01 4.94 10.81
C GLN A 229 -16.51 5.95 11.84
N LEU A 230 -15.74 5.49 12.83
CA LEU A 230 -15.14 6.36 13.84
C LEU A 230 -14.23 7.43 13.21
N ILE A 231 -13.45 7.06 12.19
CA ILE A 231 -12.60 8.01 11.46
C ILE A 231 -13.44 9.08 10.73
N LYS A 232 -14.61 8.72 10.20
CA LYS A 232 -15.54 9.71 9.60
C LYS A 232 -16.15 10.62 10.65
N ASP A 233 -16.49 10.08 11.81
CA ASP A 233 -17.10 10.84 12.90
C ASP A 233 -16.11 11.86 13.49
N VAL A 234 -14.85 11.47 13.70
CA VAL A 234 -13.78 12.38 14.15
C VAL A 234 -13.50 13.48 13.13
N GLN A 235 -13.46 13.15 11.83
CA GLN A 235 -13.33 14.17 10.77
C GLN A 235 -14.48 15.17 10.79
N LYS A 236 -15.72 14.69 11.01
CA LYS A 236 -16.90 15.54 11.13
C LYS A 236 -16.78 16.49 12.33
N LEU A 237 -16.28 16.01 13.47
CA LEU A 237 -16.04 16.86 14.64
C LEU A 237 -15.03 17.97 14.33
N TYR A 238 -13.89 17.63 13.73
CA TYR A 238 -12.89 18.61 13.30
C TYR A 238 -13.46 19.65 12.33
N ASN A 239 -14.20 19.21 11.29
CA ASN A 239 -14.79 20.10 10.30
C ASN A 239 -15.87 21.02 10.87
N LEU A 240 -16.52 20.62 11.96
CA LEU A 240 -17.46 21.45 12.71
C LEU A 240 -16.76 22.37 13.73
N GLY A 241 -15.44 22.28 13.90
CA GLY A 241 -14.68 23.01 14.92
C GLY A 241 -14.97 22.53 16.35
N LYS A 242 -15.51 21.31 16.50
CA LYS A 242 -15.77 20.72 17.83
C LYS A 242 -14.48 20.14 18.42
N PRO A 243 -14.32 20.17 19.75
CA PRO A 243 -13.17 19.55 20.40
C PRO A 243 -13.15 18.04 20.16
N VAL A 244 -11.94 17.49 20.00
CA VAL A 244 -11.71 16.06 19.82
C VAL A 244 -10.79 15.60 20.96
N ASN A 245 -11.30 14.72 21.81
CA ASN A 245 -10.54 14.09 22.87
C ASN A 245 -10.20 12.65 22.47
N PHE A 246 -8.93 12.35 22.22
CA PHE A 246 -8.54 11.02 21.76
C PHE A 246 -8.61 9.94 22.85
N ASP A 247 -8.62 10.34 24.13
CA ASP A 247 -8.73 9.40 25.26
C ASP A 247 -10.09 8.68 25.31
N GLU A 248 -11.15 9.31 24.79
CA GLU A 248 -12.50 8.75 24.79
C GLU A 248 -12.69 7.57 23.83
N TYR A 249 -11.79 7.40 22.85
CA TYR A 249 -11.94 6.37 21.81
C TYR A 249 -11.32 5.02 22.19
N GLY A 250 -10.43 4.97 23.19
CA GLY A 250 -9.77 3.74 23.66
C GLY A 250 -8.87 3.05 22.63
N ASP A 251 -8.56 3.69 21.49
CA ASP A 251 -7.73 3.14 20.41
C ASP A 251 -6.72 4.19 19.92
N VAL A 252 -5.46 3.99 20.30
CA VAL A 252 -4.33 4.85 19.91
C VAL A 252 -4.05 4.86 18.39
N HIS A 253 -4.58 3.90 17.63
CA HIS A 253 -4.48 3.91 16.17
C HIS A 253 -5.43 4.90 15.50
N VAL A 254 -6.47 5.38 16.21
CA VAL A 254 -7.40 6.41 15.71
C VAL A 254 -6.67 7.71 15.35
N PRO A 255 -5.95 8.39 16.26
CA PRO A 255 -5.20 9.60 15.91
C PRO A 255 -4.15 9.35 14.83
N ALA A 256 -3.52 8.17 14.79
CA ALA A 256 -2.56 7.80 13.75
C ALA A 256 -3.19 7.70 12.35
N VAL A 257 -4.42 7.16 12.25
CA VAL A 257 -5.17 7.10 11.00
C VAL A 257 -5.72 8.48 10.61
N ILE A 258 -6.16 9.28 11.57
CA ILE A 258 -6.62 10.66 11.35
C ILE A 258 -5.50 11.53 10.78
N LEU A 259 -4.30 11.48 11.36
CA LEU A 259 -3.12 12.20 10.89
C LEU A 259 -2.84 11.88 9.41
N LYS A 260 -2.77 10.60 9.05
CA LYS A 260 -2.53 10.19 7.66
C LYS A 260 -3.66 10.61 6.72
N THR A 261 -4.90 10.59 7.21
CA THR A 261 -6.08 10.96 6.44
C THR A 261 -6.09 12.46 6.15
N PHE A 262 -5.73 13.28 7.14
CA PHE A 262 -5.55 14.72 6.96
C PHE A 262 -4.56 15.03 5.83
N LEU A 263 -3.39 14.40 5.85
CA LEU A 263 -2.36 14.59 4.82
C LEU A 263 -2.87 14.16 3.42
N ARG A 264 -3.51 13.00 3.33
CA ARG A 264 -4.01 12.45 2.06
C ARG A 264 -5.12 13.29 1.42
N GLU A 265 -5.94 13.93 2.24
CA GLU A 265 -7.10 14.71 1.77
C GLU A 265 -6.75 16.15 1.42
N LEU A 266 -5.50 16.58 1.60
CA LEU A 266 -5.07 17.90 1.12
C LEU A 266 -5.29 18.01 -0.41
N PRO A 267 -5.79 19.15 -0.92
CA PRO A 267 -5.96 19.38 -2.36
C PRO A 267 -4.65 19.24 -3.14
N GLU A 268 -3.53 19.60 -2.52
CA GLU A 268 -2.17 19.43 -3.02
C GLU A 268 -1.35 18.64 -1.97
N PRO A 269 -0.45 17.73 -2.37
CA PRO A 269 0.43 17.04 -1.43
C PRO A 269 1.19 18.02 -0.54
N LEU A 270 1.48 17.60 0.69
CA LEU A 270 2.26 18.41 1.62
C LEU A 270 3.61 18.83 1.01
N LEU A 271 4.23 17.95 0.22
CA LEU A 271 5.48 18.24 -0.49
C LEU A 271 5.30 18.97 -1.83
N THR A 272 4.08 19.34 -2.22
CA THR A 272 3.72 19.99 -3.51
C THR A 272 3.88 19.08 -4.74
N PHE A 273 3.19 19.41 -5.83
CA PHE A 273 3.33 18.65 -7.08
C PHE A 273 4.71 18.79 -7.75
N ARG A 274 5.43 19.89 -7.45
CA ARG A 274 6.77 20.16 -8.01
C ARG A 274 7.85 19.20 -7.50
N VAL A 275 7.67 18.68 -6.29
CA VAL A 275 8.62 17.73 -5.69
C VAL A 275 8.44 16.33 -6.27
N TYR A 276 7.24 15.97 -6.75
CA TYR A 276 6.97 14.64 -7.27
C TYR A 276 7.96 14.22 -8.37
N SER A 277 8.20 15.08 -9.38
CA SER A 277 9.15 14.79 -10.46
C SER A 277 10.57 14.60 -9.94
N GLN A 278 11.03 15.50 -9.06
CA GLN A 278 12.36 15.44 -8.45
C GLN A 278 12.58 14.17 -7.63
N VAL A 279 11.53 13.67 -6.96
CA VAL A 279 11.57 12.41 -6.21
C VAL A 279 11.71 11.21 -7.15
N GLN A 280 11.07 11.22 -8.33
CA GLN A 280 11.18 10.11 -9.28
C GLN A 280 12.60 9.95 -9.83
N GLU A 281 13.34 11.05 -9.96
CA GLU A 281 14.74 11.08 -10.42
C GLU A 281 15.75 10.61 -9.35
N LEU A 282 15.32 10.45 -8.09
CA LEU A 282 16.21 10.14 -6.97
C LEU A 282 16.99 8.82 -7.16
N LEU A 283 16.41 7.85 -7.85
CA LEU A 283 17.08 6.57 -8.12
C LEU A 283 18.26 6.69 -9.10
N ALA A 284 18.24 7.69 -9.97
CA ALA A 284 19.34 7.99 -10.89
C ALA A 284 20.51 8.70 -10.18
N VAL A 285 20.27 9.28 -9.00
CA VAL A 285 21.31 9.91 -8.18
C VAL A 285 22.12 8.85 -7.44
N GLU A 286 23.44 9.01 -7.46
CA GLU A 286 24.38 8.17 -6.72
C GLU A 286 24.02 8.11 -5.23
N SER A 287 24.09 6.92 -4.62
CA SER A 287 23.66 6.67 -3.24
C SER A 287 24.30 7.63 -2.22
N SER A 288 25.58 7.97 -2.39
CA SER A 288 26.35 8.89 -1.54
C SER A 288 25.79 10.33 -1.55
N LEU A 289 25.17 10.75 -2.66
CA LEU A 289 24.65 12.11 -2.86
C LEU A 289 23.16 12.25 -2.55
N ARG A 290 22.43 11.16 -2.32
CA ARG A 290 20.97 11.18 -2.12
C ARG A 290 20.53 12.02 -0.94
N VAL A 291 21.26 11.98 0.18
CA VAL A 291 20.93 12.80 1.37
C VAL A 291 21.03 14.29 1.05
N SER A 292 22.11 14.70 0.37
CA SER A 292 22.30 16.08 -0.09
C SER A 292 21.22 16.50 -1.09
N ARG A 293 20.85 15.61 -2.02
CA ARG A 293 19.76 15.87 -2.97
C ARG A 293 18.41 16.02 -2.27
N CYS A 294 18.09 15.17 -1.30
CA CYS A 294 16.85 15.25 -0.53
C CYS A 294 16.76 16.59 0.23
N LYS A 295 17.87 17.04 0.81
CA LYS A 295 17.98 18.35 1.46
C LYS A 295 17.64 19.49 0.51
N GLN A 296 18.26 19.54 -0.68
CA GLN A 296 17.95 20.57 -1.69
C GLN A 296 16.46 20.57 -2.08
N ILE A 297 15.88 19.39 -2.29
CA ILE A 297 14.46 19.24 -2.64
C ILE A 297 13.57 19.84 -1.53
N VAL A 298 13.83 19.49 -0.27
CA VAL A 298 13.05 19.99 0.87
C VAL A 298 13.26 21.48 1.09
N GLU A 299 14.47 21.99 0.89
CA GLU A 299 14.77 23.43 1.01
C GLU A 299 14.03 24.26 -0.06
N SER A 300 13.73 23.67 -1.23
CA SER A 300 12.94 24.32 -2.29
C SER A 300 11.44 24.44 -1.99
N LEU A 301 10.95 23.85 -0.91
CA LEU A 301 9.54 23.91 -0.53
C LEU A 301 9.09 25.34 -0.14
N PRO A 302 7.83 25.70 -0.44
CA PRO A 302 7.20 26.88 0.15
C PRO A 302 7.34 26.88 1.66
N GLU A 303 7.48 28.06 2.27
CA GLU A 303 7.81 28.19 3.69
C GLU A 303 6.82 27.48 4.61
N HIS A 304 5.52 27.64 4.38
CA HIS A 304 4.50 26.99 5.20
C HIS A 304 4.55 25.46 5.08
N ASN A 305 4.69 24.93 3.86
CA ASN A 305 4.86 23.50 3.59
C ASN A 305 6.12 22.95 4.26
N PHE A 306 7.24 23.69 4.20
CA PHE A 306 8.50 23.33 4.85
C PHE A 306 8.33 23.20 6.37
N ILE A 307 7.69 24.19 7.02
CA ILE A 307 7.46 24.19 8.47
C ILE A 307 6.60 22.97 8.88
N VAL A 308 5.48 22.74 8.18
CA VAL A 308 4.58 21.61 8.46
C VAL A 308 5.27 20.26 8.19
N THR A 309 6.07 20.17 7.12
CA THR A 309 6.86 18.97 6.80
C THR A 309 7.91 18.71 7.88
N LYS A 310 8.66 19.73 8.30
CA LYS A 310 9.68 19.61 9.35
C LYS A 310 9.07 19.16 10.66
N PHE A 311 7.92 19.71 11.06
CA PHE A 311 7.17 19.29 12.26
C PHE A 311 6.78 17.81 12.20
N LEU A 312 6.16 17.38 11.10
CA LEU A 312 5.75 15.99 10.92
C LEU A 312 6.94 15.02 10.89
N LEU A 313 7.98 15.34 10.12
CA LEU A 313 9.15 14.48 9.95
C LEU A 313 9.98 14.39 11.24
N CYS A 314 10.00 15.45 12.05
CA CYS A 314 10.57 15.40 13.40
C CYS A 314 9.86 14.37 14.26
N PHE A 315 8.52 14.34 14.24
CA PHE A 315 7.74 13.35 14.96
C PHE A 315 7.92 11.93 14.42
N LEU A 316 7.93 11.74 13.10
CA LEU A 316 8.20 10.42 12.51
C LEU A 316 9.62 9.91 12.83
N HIS A 317 10.59 10.82 12.94
CA HIS A 317 11.93 10.49 13.43
C HIS A 317 11.87 10.02 14.90
N MET A 318 11.14 10.71 15.79
CA MET A 318 10.94 10.25 17.18
C MET A 318 10.32 8.84 17.24
N VAL A 319 9.30 8.56 16.40
CA VAL A 319 8.67 7.25 16.32
C VAL A 319 9.66 6.18 15.85
N SER A 320 10.54 6.51 14.89
CA SER A 320 11.52 5.55 14.38
C SER A 320 12.61 5.21 15.41
N GLN A 321 12.93 6.12 16.33
CA GLN A 321 13.86 5.85 17.45
C GLN A 321 13.32 4.79 18.42
N GLU A 322 12.00 4.67 18.56
CA GLU A 322 11.34 3.65 19.41
C GLU A 322 10.99 2.36 18.64
N SER A 323 11.59 2.15 17.45
CA SER A 323 11.27 1.04 16.54
C SER A 323 11.48 -0.36 17.12
N ILE A 324 12.32 -0.51 18.14
CA ILE A 324 12.48 -1.77 18.89
C ILE A 324 11.16 -2.18 19.54
N MET A 325 10.41 -1.23 20.10
CA MET A 325 9.14 -1.47 20.78
C MET A 325 7.97 -1.43 19.78
N ASN A 326 7.84 -0.34 19.03
CA ASN A 326 6.68 -0.12 18.16
C ASN A 326 6.74 -0.86 16.81
N LYS A 327 7.90 -1.44 16.45
CA LYS A 327 8.16 -2.19 15.19
C LYS A 327 8.10 -1.36 13.89
N MET A 328 8.16 -0.03 13.99
CA MET A 328 8.08 0.91 12.87
C MET A 328 9.44 1.57 12.61
N SER A 329 10.29 0.88 11.84
CA SER A 329 11.55 1.45 11.32
C SER A 329 11.31 2.60 10.32
N PRO A 330 12.34 3.40 9.98
CA PRO A 330 12.23 4.43 8.94
C PRO A 330 11.64 3.91 7.63
N SER A 331 12.09 2.74 7.16
CA SER A 331 11.54 2.08 5.95
C SER A 331 10.06 1.72 6.08
N ASN A 332 9.63 1.18 7.24
CA ASN A 332 8.23 0.84 7.49
C ASN A 332 7.35 2.10 7.53
N LEU A 333 7.82 3.18 8.17
CA LEU A 333 7.13 4.46 8.20
C LEU A 333 7.06 5.08 6.79
N ALA A 334 8.15 5.01 6.03
CA ALA A 334 8.21 5.51 4.65
C ALA A 334 7.20 4.83 3.73
N CYS A 335 7.05 3.51 3.84
CA CYS A 335 6.04 2.76 3.08
C CYS A 335 4.60 3.21 3.37
N VAL A 336 4.34 3.68 4.59
CA VAL A 336 3.02 4.15 5.01
C VAL A 336 2.83 5.63 4.66
N PHE A 337 3.85 6.47 4.87
CA PHE A 337 3.74 7.92 4.75
C PHE A 337 4.05 8.46 3.36
N GLY A 338 4.91 7.82 2.58
CA GLY A 338 5.39 8.38 1.31
C GLY A 338 4.25 8.77 0.37
N VAL A 339 3.26 7.89 0.21
CA VAL A 339 2.07 8.16 -0.62
C VAL A 339 1.11 9.22 -0.06
N ASN A 340 1.23 9.57 1.23
CA ASN A 340 0.47 10.65 1.86
C ASN A 340 1.28 11.97 1.91
N LEU A 341 2.55 11.95 1.51
CA LEU A 341 3.39 13.15 1.44
C LEU A 341 3.54 13.68 0.03
N VAL A 342 3.53 12.79 -0.97
CA VAL A 342 3.71 13.12 -2.38
C VAL A 342 2.90 12.18 -3.28
N TRP A 343 2.27 12.74 -4.31
CA TRP A 343 1.54 12.02 -5.34
C TRP A 343 1.46 12.86 -6.63
N PRO A 344 1.23 12.26 -7.82
CA PRO A 344 1.17 13.00 -9.07
C PRO A 344 -0.09 13.87 -9.15
N ARG A 345 -0.03 14.94 -9.96
CA ARG A 345 -1.17 15.84 -10.18
C ARG A 345 -2.36 15.16 -10.86
N HIS A 346 -2.07 14.18 -11.71
CA HIS A 346 -3.06 13.43 -12.47
C HIS A 346 -2.80 11.93 -12.33
N GLY A 347 -3.87 11.16 -12.21
CA GLY A 347 -3.82 9.71 -12.09
C GLY A 347 -3.45 9.20 -10.69
N SER A 348 -3.40 7.88 -10.56
CA SER A 348 -2.94 7.19 -9.35
C SER A 348 -1.42 6.98 -9.40
N ILE A 349 -0.80 6.86 -8.24
CA ILE A 349 0.63 6.49 -8.12
C ILE A 349 0.84 5.11 -8.76
N SER A 350 1.73 5.02 -9.75
CA SER A 350 2.13 3.76 -10.36
C SER A 350 3.03 2.95 -9.42
N LEU A 351 3.09 1.63 -9.60
CA LEU A 351 3.93 0.77 -8.76
C LEU A 351 5.42 1.10 -8.88
N SER A 352 5.88 1.50 -10.07
CA SER A 352 7.26 1.92 -10.29
C SER A 352 7.61 3.20 -9.52
N ALA A 353 6.63 4.10 -9.36
CA ALA A 353 6.81 5.36 -8.65
C ALA A 353 6.88 5.22 -7.12
N LEU A 354 6.45 4.08 -6.55
CA LEU A 354 6.50 3.85 -5.11
C LEU A 354 7.91 3.71 -4.56
N THR A 355 8.83 3.08 -5.32
CA THR A 355 10.20 2.83 -4.83
C THR A 355 10.96 4.14 -4.59
N PRO A 356 11.02 5.09 -5.54
CA PRO A 356 11.64 6.40 -5.29
C PRO A 356 10.99 7.16 -4.14
N ILE A 357 9.64 7.15 -4.04
CA ILE A 357 8.89 7.83 -2.99
C ILE A 357 9.24 7.28 -1.60
N ASN A 358 9.30 5.96 -1.47
CA ASN A 358 9.63 5.32 -0.20
C ASN A 358 11.08 5.60 0.19
N ILE A 359 12.04 5.48 -0.74
CA ILE A 359 13.46 5.79 -0.46
C ILE A 359 13.63 7.26 -0.06
N PHE A 360 12.97 8.18 -0.76
CA PHE A 360 13.00 9.60 -0.41
C PHE A 360 12.48 9.81 1.01
N THR A 361 11.30 9.27 1.33
CA THR A 361 10.67 9.43 2.64
C THR A 361 11.50 8.77 3.76
N GLU A 362 12.11 7.63 3.49
CA GLU A 362 13.01 6.93 4.41
C GLU A 362 14.23 7.79 4.75
N ILE A 363 14.89 8.37 3.75
CA ILE A 363 16.01 9.30 3.94
C ILE A 363 15.61 10.51 4.79
N LEU A 364 14.42 11.09 4.54
CA LEU A 364 13.93 12.23 5.33
C LEU A 364 13.76 11.89 6.82
N ILE A 365 13.35 10.66 7.13
CA ILE A 365 13.11 10.19 8.50
C ILE A 365 14.43 9.79 9.16
N GLU A 366 15.27 9.00 8.47
CA GLU A 366 16.52 8.47 9.01
C GLU A 366 17.57 9.57 9.19
N HIS A 367 17.73 10.44 8.21
CA HIS A 367 18.71 11.54 8.21
C HIS A 367 18.07 12.89 8.54
N PHE A 368 17.04 12.90 9.39
CA PHE A 368 16.26 14.10 9.73
C PHE A 368 17.12 15.32 10.08
N HIS A 369 18.09 15.16 10.99
CA HIS A 369 18.96 16.27 11.43
C HIS A 369 19.81 16.84 10.29
N THR A 370 20.34 15.98 9.40
CA THR A 370 21.15 16.42 8.26
C THR A 370 20.31 17.14 7.21
N VAL A 371 19.09 16.65 6.95
CA VAL A 371 18.19 17.19 5.93
C VAL A 371 17.53 18.50 6.37
N PHE A 372 17.07 18.59 7.63
CA PHE A 372 16.30 19.73 8.12
C PHE A 372 17.11 20.70 9.01
N GLY A 373 18.38 20.41 9.27
CA GLY A 373 19.23 21.16 10.19
C GLY A 373 19.71 22.52 9.67
N SER A 374 19.75 22.75 8.36
CA SER A 374 20.33 23.98 7.78
C SER A 374 19.36 25.14 7.61
N ARG A 375 18.06 24.85 7.48
CA ARG A 375 17.00 25.87 7.37
C ARG A 375 16.23 25.95 8.68
N CYS A 376 16.40 27.07 9.39
CA CYS A 376 15.66 27.41 10.60
C CYS A 376 14.75 28.62 10.33
N PRO A 377 13.47 28.40 10.02
CA PRO A 377 12.50 29.49 9.94
C PRO A 377 12.40 30.22 11.29
N PRO A 378 12.14 31.54 11.31
CA PRO A 378 12.12 32.35 12.53
C PRO A 378 11.07 31.89 13.56
N THR A 379 10.07 31.12 13.14
CA THR A 379 9.00 30.55 13.97
C THR A 379 9.06 29.02 13.97
N GLN A 380 10.18 28.48 14.45
CA GLN A 380 10.37 27.04 14.53
C GLN A 380 9.43 26.42 15.58
N VAL A 381 8.52 25.55 15.13
CA VAL A 381 7.67 24.74 16.00
C VAL A 381 8.17 23.31 15.94
N THR A 382 8.78 22.82 17.03
CA THR A 382 9.13 21.41 17.20
C THR A 382 8.05 20.70 18.03
N PRO A 383 7.65 19.47 17.68
CA PRO A 383 6.65 18.71 18.42
C PRO A 383 7.09 18.32 19.82
#